data_AF-A0A3R7JNX0-F1
#
_entry.id   AF-A0A3R7JNX0-F1
#
_cell.length_a   1.000
_cell.length_b   1.000
_cell.length_c   1.000
_cell.angle_alpha   90.00
_cell.angle_beta   90.00
_cell.angle_gamma   90.00
#
_symmetry.space_group_name_H-M   'P 1'
#
loop_
_entity.id
_entity.type
_entity.pdbx_description
1 polymer ?
#
loop_
_entity_poly.entity_id
_entity_poly.type
_entity_poly.pdbx_seq_one_letter_code
_entity_poly.pdbx_strand_id
1 'polypeptide(L)'
;MAGGFANDAAALLNGDARVVPHDALDVLSSLSTASLETLVAAAASELTRNVVNTSNGPNVVEQELPGDDMVFTAVCSIVATCARDGGAKTPAEQRQQLYSLGVEDEALQRKLLPLLAAAVPSVERVLEHINFDFAHVVDVSWRLDYVLRSSSAGSVHEPLYFVQLKLQSPSAREPKLQTIAFSCSVEELRSLVYKVQEAANDVEKLAAGTLSQLRTSL
;
A
#
# COMPACT_ATOMS: atom_id res chain seq x y z
N MET A 1 -21.66 2.26 -33.55
CA MET A 1 -21.80 1.33 -32.40
C MET A 1 -20.46 1.29 -31.67
N ALA A 2 -20.30 2.12 -30.66
CA ALA A 2 -19.15 2.11 -29.76
C ALA A 2 -19.59 2.82 -28.47
N GLY A 3 -20.17 2.06 -27.55
CA GLY A 3 -20.60 2.52 -26.25
C GLY A 3 -20.61 1.31 -25.34
N GLY A 4 -19.64 1.22 -24.43
CA GLY A 4 -19.52 0.04 -23.57
C GLY A 4 -18.24 -0.07 -22.74
N PHE A 5 -17.58 1.03 -22.39
CA PHE A 5 -16.39 0.98 -21.50
C PHE A 5 -16.38 2.08 -20.42
N ALA A 6 -17.41 2.92 -20.34
CA ALA A 6 -17.45 4.05 -19.40
C ALA A 6 -18.15 3.75 -18.06
N ASN A 7 -18.89 2.64 -17.95
CA ASN A 7 -19.69 2.35 -16.75
C ASN A 7 -18.91 1.66 -15.62
N ASP A 8 -17.80 0.98 -15.90
CA ASP A 8 -17.08 0.23 -14.87
C ASP A 8 -16.14 1.11 -14.02
N ALA A 9 -15.72 2.27 -14.53
CA ALA A 9 -14.89 3.19 -13.77
C ALA A 9 -15.68 4.01 -12.73
N ALA A 10 -16.99 4.15 -12.90
CA ALA A 10 -17.85 4.94 -12.02
C ALA A 10 -18.20 4.24 -10.70
N ALA A 11 -18.05 2.90 -10.62
CA ALA A 11 -18.35 2.14 -9.41
C ALA A 11 -17.30 2.31 -8.30
N LEU A 12 -16.10 2.79 -8.61
CA LEU A 12 -15.00 2.93 -7.64
C LEU A 12 -15.06 4.21 -6.81
N LEU A 13 -15.95 5.16 -7.13
CA LEU A 13 -15.98 6.50 -6.52
C LEU A 13 -17.34 6.89 -5.93
N ASN A 14 -18.11 5.92 -5.42
CA ASN A 14 -19.28 6.25 -4.60
C ASN A 14 -18.88 6.28 -3.12
N GLY A 15 -18.78 7.49 -2.56
CA GLY A 15 -18.42 7.76 -1.16
C GLY A 15 -19.46 7.32 -0.11
N ASP A 16 -20.43 6.48 -0.50
CA ASP A 16 -21.45 5.86 0.35
C ASP A 16 -21.66 4.36 0.02
N ALA A 17 -20.82 3.79 -0.85
CA ALA A 17 -20.89 2.37 -1.19
C ALA A 17 -20.26 1.55 -0.07
N ARG A 18 -21.10 0.90 0.75
CA ARG A 18 -20.68 -0.21 1.60
C ARG A 18 -19.78 -1.13 0.76
N VAL A 19 -18.57 -1.37 1.25
CA VAL A 19 -17.55 -2.17 0.54
C VAL A 19 -18.03 -3.61 0.33
N VAL A 20 -18.94 -4.08 1.19
CA VAL A 20 -19.54 -5.41 1.11
C VAL A 20 -21.05 -5.30 0.78
N PRO A 21 -21.55 -6.01 -0.26
CA PRO A 21 -22.97 -6.05 -0.59
C PRO A 21 -23.83 -6.67 0.53
N HIS A 22 -25.03 -6.13 0.75
CA HIS A 22 -25.97 -6.63 1.76
C HIS A 22 -26.35 -8.10 1.55
N ASP A 23 -26.65 -8.50 0.32
CA ASP A 23 -27.01 -9.87 -0.03
C ASP A 23 -25.91 -10.87 0.38
N ALA A 24 -24.63 -10.47 0.26
CA ALA A 24 -23.51 -11.28 0.70
C ALA A 24 -23.43 -11.38 2.23
N LEU A 25 -23.72 -10.29 2.95
CA LEU A 25 -23.74 -10.27 4.41
C LEU A 25 -24.85 -11.15 4.98
N ASP A 26 -26.02 -11.16 4.36
CA ASP A 26 -27.13 -12.01 4.76
C ASP A 26 -26.76 -13.49 4.63
N VAL A 27 -26.12 -13.88 3.51
CA VAL A 27 -25.60 -15.24 3.34
C VAL A 27 -24.52 -15.54 4.38
N LEU A 28 -23.54 -14.65 4.59
CA LEU A 28 -22.47 -14.84 5.57
C LEU A 28 -23.00 -14.99 7.01
N SER A 29 -24.05 -14.25 7.37
CA SER A 29 -24.69 -14.34 8.69
C SER A 29 -25.32 -15.72 8.93
N SER A 30 -25.90 -16.31 7.87
CA SER A 30 -26.57 -17.62 7.90
C SER A 30 -25.61 -18.82 7.92
N LEU A 31 -24.34 -18.61 7.53
CA LEU A 31 -23.35 -19.68 7.46
C LEU A 31 -22.90 -20.17 8.84
N SER A 32 -22.54 -21.46 8.87
CA SER A 32 -21.89 -22.08 10.02
C SER A 32 -20.47 -21.55 10.20
N THR A 33 -19.94 -21.59 11.43
CA THR A 33 -18.56 -21.16 11.71
C THR A 33 -17.53 -21.95 10.91
N ALA A 34 -17.76 -23.25 10.69
CA ALA A 34 -16.86 -24.10 9.91
C ALA A 34 -16.84 -23.72 8.42
N SER A 35 -18.01 -23.39 7.85
CA SER A 35 -18.10 -22.89 6.47
C SER A 35 -17.41 -21.53 6.31
N LEU A 36 -17.60 -20.63 7.28
CA LEU A 36 -16.95 -19.33 7.30
C LEU A 36 -15.42 -19.45 7.40
N GLU A 37 -14.93 -20.38 8.23
CA GLU A 37 -13.51 -20.69 8.37
C GLU A 37 -12.92 -21.18 7.05
N THR A 38 -13.57 -22.13 6.37
CA THR A 38 -13.11 -22.61 5.06
C THR A 38 -13.07 -21.50 4.01
N LEU A 39 -14.05 -20.59 4.03
CA LEU A 39 -14.15 -19.50 3.07
C LEU A 39 -13.09 -18.42 3.32
N VAL A 40 -12.86 -18.04 4.59
CA VAL A 40 -11.80 -17.09 4.98
C VAL A 40 -10.42 -17.66 4.71
N ALA A 41 -10.20 -18.95 4.98
CA ALA A 41 -8.95 -19.63 4.67
C ALA A 41 -8.69 -19.71 3.16
N ALA A 42 -9.73 -20.02 2.36
CA ALA A 42 -9.65 -20.01 0.89
C ALA A 42 -9.34 -18.61 0.36
N ALA A 43 -10.00 -17.57 0.87
CA ALA A 43 -9.74 -16.19 0.49
C ALA A 43 -8.30 -15.76 0.80
N ALA A 44 -7.79 -16.09 1.99
CA ALA A 44 -6.40 -15.82 2.36
C ALA A 44 -5.39 -16.60 1.49
N SER A 45 -5.72 -17.85 1.16
CA SER A 45 -4.91 -18.66 0.24
C SER A 45 -4.84 -18.04 -1.15
N GLU A 46 -5.96 -17.57 -1.71
CA GLU A 46 -5.98 -16.91 -3.02
C GLU A 46 -5.21 -15.59 -3.01
N LEU A 47 -5.40 -14.76 -1.98
CA LEU A 47 -4.68 -13.48 -1.82
C LEU A 47 -3.16 -13.66 -1.67
N THR A 48 -2.70 -14.82 -1.19
CA THR A 48 -1.27 -15.12 -1.01
C THR A 48 -0.66 -15.92 -2.17
N ARG A 49 -1.48 -16.59 -2.99
CA ARG A 49 -1.06 -17.50 -4.08
C ARG A 49 -0.13 -16.85 -5.11
N ASN A 50 -0.27 -15.55 -5.38
CA ASN A 50 0.51 -14.88 -6.40
C ASN A 50 1.97 -14.54 -6.02
N VAL A 51 2.36 -14.63 -4.74
CA VAL A 51 3.76 -14.35 -4.33
C VAL A 51 4.69 -15.55 -4.46
N VAL A 52 4.17 -16.78 -4.41
CA VAL A 52 5.00 -18.00 -4.44
C VAL A 52 5.42 -18.38 -5.87
N ASN A 53 4.79 -17.83 -6.91
CA ASN A 53 4.98 -18.28 -8.30
C ASN A 53 5.75 -17.30 -9.22
N THR A 54 6.57 -16.38 -8.69
CA THR A 54 7.48 -15.58 -9.54
C THR A 54 8.73 -16.36 -10.01
N SER A 55 8.71 -17.69 -9.97
CA SER A 55 9.63 -18.53 -10.74
C SER A 55 8.90 -19.72 -11.34
N ASN A 56 8.81 -19.69 -12.66
CA ASN A 56 8.41 -20.77 -13.58
C ASN A 56 6.90 -20.93 -13.79
N GLY A 57 6.47 -20.58 -15.02
CA GLY A 57 5.11 -20.77 -15.52
C GLY A 57 4.76 -22.23 -15.82
N PRO A 58 3.76 -22.42 -16.70
CA PRO A 58 2.37 -22.53 -16.32
C PRO A 58 1.99 -23.99 -16.31
N ASN A 59 1.28 -24.43 -15.28
CA ASN A 59 0.35 -25.56 -15.33
C ASN A 59 -0.37 -25.62 -13.99
N VAL A 60 -1.55 -26.22 -14.05
CA VAL A 60 -2.31 -26.79 -12.93
C VAL A 60 -3.52 -25.98 -12.46
N VAL A 61 -4.62 -26.34 -13.12
CA VAL A 61 -5.96 -26.61 -12.59
C VAL A 61 -6.69 -25.40 -12.01
N GLU A 62 -7.50 -24.78 -12.89
CA GLU A 62 -8.74 -24.13 -12.49
C GLU A 62 -9.57 -25.13 -11.68
N GLN A 63 -9.52 -24.99 -10.37
CA GLN A 63 -10.44 -25.67 -9.48
C GLN A 63 -11.68 -24.79 -9.40
N GLU A 64 -12.71 -25.13 -10.18
CA GLU A 64 -14.05 -24.56 -10.05
C GLU A 64 -14.50 -24.70 -8.58
N LEU A 65 -14.59 -23.56 -7.89
CA LEU A 65 -15.25 -23.42 -6.59
C LEU A 65 -16.59 -22.69 -6.78
N PRO A 66 -17.60 -22.99 -5.94
CA PRO A 66 -18.97 -23.05 -6.38
C PRO A 66 -19.74 -21.75 -6.13
N GLY A 67 -20.55 -21.35 -7.11
CA GLY A 67 -21.89 -20.80 -6.91
C GLY A 67 -22.09 -19.39 -6.33
N ASP A 68 -21.14 -18.79 -5.59
CA ASP A 68 -21.35 -17.48 -4.94
C ASP A 68 -20.12 -16.56 -5.06
N ASP A 69 -19.81 -16.14 -6.29
CA ASP A 69 -18.73 -15.17 -6.60
C ASP A 69 -18.81 -13.91 -5.73
N MET A 70 -20.03 -13.45 -5.44
CA MET A 70 -20.28 -12.29 -4.59
C MET A 70 -19.87 -12.51 -3.13
N VAL A 71 -20.13 -13.69 -2.56
CA VAL A 71 -19.81 -14.01 -1.15
C VAL A 71 -18.31 -14.22 -0.98
N PHE A 72 -17.67 -14.89 -1.94
CA PHE A 72 -16.22 -15.03 -1.95
C PHE A 72 -15.53 -13.68 -2.12
N THR A 73 -16.00 -12.83 -3.05
CA THR A 73 -15.49 -11.47 -3.25
C THR A 73 -15.65 -10.60 -2.01
N ALA A 74 -16.81 -10.69 -1.34
CA ALA A 74 -17.06 -10.02 -0.06
C ALA A 74 -16.01 -10.41 1.00
N VAL A 75 -15.74 -11.71 1.17
CA VAL A 75 -14.74 -12.18 2.13
C VAL A 75 -13.33 -11.78 1.75
N CYS A 76 -12.96 -11.86 0.47
CA CYS A 76 -11.67 -11.36 -0.04
C CYS A 76 -11.50 -9.87 0.27
N SER A 77 -12.54 -9.06 0.06
CA SER A 77 -12.51 -7.62 0.36
C SER A 77 -12.35 -7.34 1.86
N ILE A 78 -13.07 -8.08 2.72
CA ILE A 78 -12.94 -7.98 4.18
C ILE A 78 -11.52 -8.34 4.61
N VAL A 79 -10.99 -9.50 4.16
CA VAL A 79 -9.65 -9.98 4.52
C VAL A 79 -8.57 -9.00 4.03
N ALA A 80 -8.64 -8.56 2.78
CA ALA A 80 -7.68 -7.64 2.19
C ALA A 80 -7.69 -6.26 2.88
N THR A 81 -8.87 -5.75 3.24
CA THR A 81 -8.97 -4.45 3.92
C THR A 81 -8.47 -4.54 5.36
N CYS A 82 -8.80 -5.62 6.08
CA CYS A 82 -8.29 -5.86 7.42
C CYS A 82 -6.75 -5.99 7.43
N ALA A 83 -6.19 -6.68 6.44
CA ALA A 83 -4.74 -6.85 6.27
C ALA A 83 -4.02 -5.58 5.81
N ARG A 84 -4.64 -4.75 4.96
CA ARG A 84 -4.06 -3.48 4.51
C ARG A 84 -3.79 -2.53 5.67
N ASP A 85 -4.74 -2.43 6.60
CA ASP A 85 -4.63 -1.54 7.74
C ASP A 85 -3.80 -2.15 8.89
N GLY A 86 -3.04 -3.21 8.61
CA GLY A 86 -2.41 -4.16 9.53
C GLY A 86 -1.50 -3.55 10.60
N GLY A 87 -2.10 -3.21 11.73
CA GLY A 87 -1.42 -2.83 12.97
C GLY A 87 -2.03 -3.59 14.15
N ALA A 88 -1.37 -3.54 15.31
CA ALA A 88 -1.89 -4.10 16.57
C ALA A 88 -3.13 -3.31 17.03
N LYS A 89 -4.27 -3.59 16.40
CA LYS A 89 -5.55 -2.94 16.69
C LYS A 89 -6.17 -3.55 17.91
N THR A 90 -6.75 -2.70 18.74
CA THR A 90 -7.62 -3.14 19.81
C THR A 90 -8.84 -3.85 19.23
N PRO A 91 -9.47 -4.78 19.98
CA PRO A 91 -10.71 -5.44 19.54
C PRO A 91 -11.86 -4.46 19.26
N ALA A 92 -11.78 -3.22 19.77
CA ALA A 92 -12.75 -2.17 19.48
C ALA A 92 -12.52 -1.56 18.09
N GLU A 93 -11.27 -1.25 17.74
CA GLU A 93 -10.90 -0.74 16.42
C GLU A 93 -11.21 -1.76 15.32
N GLN A 94 -10.92 -3.06 15.55
CA GLN A 94 -11.26 -4.11 14.59
C GLN A 94 -12.77 -4.19 14.33
N ARG A 95 -13.61 -4.04 15.36
CA ARG A 95 -15.07 -4.00 15.19
C ARG A 95 -15.52 -2.76 14.43
N GLN A 96 -14.95 -1.60 14.75
CA GLN A 96 -15.25 -0.36 14.04
C GLN A 96 -14.88 -0.45 12.55
N GLN A 97 -13.77 -1.13 12.22
CA GLN A 97 -13.40 -1.40 10.83
C GLN A 97 -14.42 -2.30 10.12
N LEU A 98 -14.84 -3.39 10.75
CA LEU A 98 -15.90 -4.24 10.18
C LEU A 98 -17.21 -3.48 9.99
N TYR A 99 -17.57 -2.61 10.93
CA TYR A 99 -18.72 -1.72 10.80
C TYR A 99 -18.60 -0.80 9.58
N SER A 100 -17.42 -0.20 9.35
CA SER A 100 -17.18 0.66 8.18
C SER A 100 -17.26 -0.10 6.84
N LEU A 101 -17.00 -1.42 6.85
CA LEU A 101 -17.15 -2.30 5.70
C LEU A 101 -18.62 -2.71 5.45
N GLY A 102 -19.54 -2.33 6.35
CA GLY A 102 -20.96 -2.68 6.29
C GLY A 102 -21.34 -3.93 7.09
N VAL A 103 -20.39 -4.58 7.76
CA VAL A 103 -20.64 -5.74 8.64
C VAL A 103 -21.18 -5.24 9.99
N GLU A 104 -22.47 -4.92 10.04
CA GLU A 104 -23.12 -4.38 11.24
C GLU A 104 -23.55 -5.46 12.24
N ASP A 105 -23.72 -6.71 11.80
CA ASP A 105 -24.19 -7.82 12.65
C ASP A 105 -23.11 -8.26 13.66
N GLU A 106 -23.39 -8.00 14.94
CA GLU A 106 -22.56 -8.40 16.09
C GLU A 106 -22.31 -9.92 16.19
N ALA A 107 -23.26 -10.76 15.77
CA ALA A 107 -23.09 -12.20 15.76
C ALA A 107 -22.10 -12.64 14.67
N LEU A 108 -22.20 -12.04 13.48
CA LEU A 108 -21.26 -12.26 12.38
C LEU A 108 -19.86 -11.73 12.72
N GLN A 109 -19.76 -10.52 13.28
CA GLN A 109 -18.48 -9.96 13.76
C GLN A 109 -17.80 -10.90 14.76
N ARG A 110 -18.55 -11.44 15.74
CA ARG A 110 -18.03 -12.36 16.75
C ARG A 110 -17.45 -13.64 16.16
N LYS A 111 -18.03 -14.14 15.05
CA LYS A 111 -17.51 -15.29 14.31
C LYS A 111 -16.28 -14.92 13.46
N LEU A 112 -16.31 -13.76 12.79
CA LEU A 112 -15.26 -13.31 11.87
C LEU A 112 -13.96 -12.92 12.58
N LEU A 113 -14.03 -12.22 13.72
CA LEU A 113 -12.84 -11.72 14.44
C LEU A 113 -11.76 -12.79 14.69
N PRO A 114 -12.07 -13.96 15.28
CA PRO A 114 -11.05 -14.99 15.51
C PRO A 114 -10.51 -15.60 14.21
N LEU A 115 -11.33 -15.68 13.15
CA LEU A 115 -10.92 -16.22 11.86
C LEU A 115 -10.02 -15.24 11.10
N LEU A 116 -10.33 -13.95 11.15
CA LEU A 116 -9.48 -12.88 10.62
C LEU A 116 -8.15 -12.81 11.37
N ALA A 117 -8.14 -12.98 12.69
CA ALA A 117 -6.90 -13.01 13.47
C ALA A 117 -5.94 -14.13 13.02
N ALA A 118 -6.46 -15.25 12.51
CA ALA A 118 -5.65 -16.34 11.97
C ALA A 118 -5.21 -16.11 10.52
N ALA A 119 -6.08 -15.53 9.68
CA ALA A 119 -5.88 -15.38 8.25
C ALA A 119 -5.12 -14.10 7.84
N VAL A 120 -5.38 -12.99 8.51
CA VAL A 120 -4.81 -11.67 8.18
C VAL A 120 -3.27 -11.64 8.21
N PRO A 121 -2.56 -12.26 9.17
CA PRO A 121 -1.10 -12.18 9.23
C PRO A 121 -0.36 -12.76 8.01
N SER A 122 -0.94 -13.75 7.31
CA SER A 122 -0.32 -14.31 6.10
C SER A 122 -0.47 -13.36 4.91
N VAL A 123 -1.62 -12.70 4.80
CA VAL A 123 -1.92 -11.69 3.78
C VAL A 123 -1.11 -10.41 4.05
N GLU A 124 -1.04 -9.95 5.30
CA GLU A 124 -0.19 -8.83 5.73
C GLU A 124 1.26 -9.06 5.31
N ARG A 125 1.82 -10.24 5.57
CA ARG A 125 3.19 -10.57 5.16
C ARG A 125 3.37 -10.44 3.65
N VAL A 126 2.41 -10.89 2.85
CA VAL A 126 2.45 -10.71 1.39
C VAL A 126 2.37 -9.24 1.02
N LEU A 127 1.47 -8.49 1.64
CA LEU A 127 1.31 -7.06 1.41
C LEU A 127 2.55 -6.28 1.83
N GLU A 128 3.24 -6.62 2.92
CA GLU A 128 4.50 -6.00 3.34
C GLU A 128 5.58 -6.08 2.24
N HIS A 129 5.61 -7.18 1.49
CA HIS A 129 6.57 -7.37 0.40
C HIS A 129 6.12 -6.72 -0.92
N ILE A 130 4.84 -6.35 -1.03
CA ILE A 130 4.26 -5.67 -2.20
C ILE A 130 4.05 -4.17 -1.93
N ASN A 131 4.11 -3.73 -0.67
CA ASN A 131 3.73 -2.37 -0.28
C ASN A 131 4.68 -1.37 -0.94
N PHE A 132 4.11 -0.40 -1.66
CA PHE A 132 4.84 0.65 -2.36
C PHE A 132 5.27 1.80 -1.44
N ASP A 133 5.46 1.51 -0.16
CA ASP A 133 5.85 2.53 0.80
C ASP A 133 7.38 2.61 0.85
N PHE A 134 7.92 3.56 0.11
CA PHE A 134 9.35 3.80 0.01
C PHE A 134 9.87 4.48 1.28
N ALA A 135 11.16 4.31 1.56
CA ALA A 135 11.76 5.02 2.68
C ALA A 135 11.69 6.54 2.46
N HIS A 136 11.21 7.26 3.48
CA HIS A 136 10.99 8.70 3.43
C HIS A 136 12.24 9.45 3.88
N VAL A 137 12.70 10.46 3.14
CA VAL A 137 13.78 11.34 3.60
C VAL A 137 13.22 12.27 4.68
N VAL A 138 13.68 12.11 5.93
CA VAL A 138 13.19 12.89 7.08
C VAL A 138 14.15 13.97 7.54
N ASP A 139 15.43 13.87 7.16
CA ASP A 139 16.45 14.86 7.53
C ASP A 139 17.59 14.83 6.50
N VAL A 140 18.26 15.98 6.35
CA VAL A 140 19.41 16.16 5.48
C VAL A 140 20.47 16.97 6.23
N SER A 141 21.64 16.37 6.40
CA SER A 141 22.83 17.08 6.92
C SER A 141 23.92 17.10 5.88
N TRP A 142 24.62 18.23 5.75
CA TRP A 142 25.67 18.38 4.75
C TRP A 142 26.88 19.09 5.33
N ARG A 143 28.04 18.85 4.71
CA ARG A 143 29.31 19.52 5.00
C ARG A 143 30.01 19.85 3.69
N LEU A 144 30.61 21.03 3.63
CA LEU A 144 31.46 21.44 2.51
C LEU A 144 32.91 21.43 2.99
N ASP A 145 33.74 20.63 2.32
CA ASP A 145 35.18 20.63 2.54
C ASP A 145 35.85 21.37 1.38
N TYR A 146 36.82 22.22 1.72
CA TYR A 146 37.59 22.98 0.75
C TYR A 146 39.08 22.80 1.04
N VAL A 147 39.84 22.41 0.02
CA VAL A 147 41.30 22.24 0.14
C VAL A 147 42.00 23.51 -0.35
N LEU A 148 42.43 24.36 0.60
CA LEU A 148 43.26 25.54 0.32
C LEU A 148 44.75 25.17 0.44
N ARG A 149 45.52 25.06 -0.66
CA ARG A 149 47.00 25.22 -0.59
C ARG A 149 47.66 25.90 -1.80
N SER A 150 48.71 26.64 -1.44
CA SER A 150 49.67 27.49 -2.18
C SER A 150 51.08 26.98 -1.75
N SER A 151 52.22 27.13 -2.43
CA SER A 151 52.85 28.35 -2.98
C SER A 151 53.78 28.10 -4.18
N SER A 152 53.71 26.95 -4.83
CA SER A 152 54.59 26.60 -5.97
C SER A 152 53.87 25.93 -7.14
N ALA A 153 52.80 25.16 -6.88
CA ALA A 153 52.03 24.46 -7.91
C ALA A 153 50.75 25.21 -8.34
N GLY A 154 50.51 26.39 -7.77
CA GLY A 154 49.17 26.96 -7.79
C GLY A 154 48.16 26.07 -7.07
N SER A 155 46.91 26.52 -7.10
CA SER A 155 45.83 25.99 -6.29
C SER A 155 44.89 25.19 -7.20
N VAL A 156 44.84 23.86 -7.10
CA VAL A 156 43.73 23.10 -7.71
C VAL A 156 42.66 22.99 -6.63
N HIS A 157 41.57 23.72 -6.83
CA HIS A 157 40.55 24.00 -5.83
C HIS A 157 39.22 23.47 -6.32
N GLU A 158 38.81 22.31 -5.80
CA GLU A 158 37.48 21.80 -6.06
C GLU A 158 36.74 21.61 -4.73
N PRO A 159 35.66 22.36 -4.49
CA PRO A 159 34.80 22.16 -3.33
C PRO A 159 34.18 20.76 -3.38
N LEU A 160 34.29 20.01 -2.28
CA LEU A 160 33.69 18.69 -2.14
C LEU A 160 32.57 18.73 -1.10
N TYR A 161 31.37 18.37 -1.53
CA TYR A 161 30.22 18.27 -0.63
C TYR A 161 30.09 16.87 -0.10
N PHE A 162 29.82 16.75 1.19
CA PHE A 162 29.42 15.53 1.87
C PHE A 162 27.97 15.69 2.29
N VAL A 163 27.09 14.85 1.77
CA VAL A 163 25.65 14.90 2.05
C VAL A 163 25.26 13.60 2.75
N GLN A 164 24.48 13.73 3.82
CA GLN A 164 23.86 12.62 4.53
C GLN A 164 22.36 12.82 4.57
N LEU A 165 21.63 11.80 4.12
CA LEU A 165 20.18 11.73 4.16
C LEU A 165 19.78 10.76 5.27
N LYS A 166 18.89 11.17 6.17
CA LYS A 166 18.22 10.23 7.08
C LYS A 166 16.92 9.79 6.45
N LEU A 167 16.75 8.47 6.39
CA LEU A 167 15.61 7.79 5.85
C LEU A 167 14.82 7.14 6.98
N GLN A 168 13.50 7.25 6.92
CA GLN A 168 12.59 6.51 7.78
C GLN A 168 11.86 5.46 6.94
N SER A 169 12.05 4.19 7.29
CA SER A 169 11.27 3.12 6.68
C SER A 169 9.83 3.13 7.23
N PRO A 170 8.81 3.09 6.36
CA PRO A 170 7.41 3.13 6.78
C PRO A 170 6.92 1.82 7.41
N SER A 171 7.48 0.68 7.00
CA SER A 171 7.03 -0.66 7.40
C SER A 171 7.64 -1.18 8.71
N ALA A 172 8.45 -0.40 9.40
CA ALA A 172 9.05 -0.85 10.64
C ALA A 172 8.14 -0.48 11.81
N ARG A 173 7.65 -1.51 12.53
CA ARG A 173 6.88 -1.41 13.79
C ARG A 173 7.53 -0.48 14.82
N GLU A 174 8.84 -0.28 14.69
CA GLU A 174 9.60 0.81 15.30
C GLU A 174 10.27 1.64 14.20
N PRO A 175 10.23 2.99 14.26
CA PRO A 175 10.80 3.85 13.23
C PRO A 175 12.33 3.68 13.19
N LYS A 176 12.81 2.79 12.33
CA LYS A 176 14.23 2.58 12.12
C LYS A 176 14.75 3.66 11.18
N LEU A 177 15.59 4.54 11.72
CA LEU A 177 16.30 5.53 10.92
C LEU A 177 17.52 4.88 10.25
N GLN A 178 17.57 4.97 8.93
CA GLN A 178 18.74 4.61 8.13
C GLN A 178 19.43 5.89 7.65
N THR A 179 20.77 5.92 7.62
CA THR A 179 21.52 7.05 7.06
C THR A 179 22.20 6.62 5.77
N ILE A 180 21.99 7.38 4.70
CA ILE A 180 22.74 7.25 3.45
C ILE A 180 23.66 8.45 3.32
N ALA A 181 24.95 8.21 3.07
CA ALA A 181 25.93 9.26 2.90
C ALA A 181 26.60 9.15 1.53
N PHE A 182 26.80 10.29 0.86
CA PHE A 182 27.55 10.38 -0.38
C PHE A 182 28.35 11.68 -0.45
N SER A 183 29.35 11.70 -1.32
CA SER A 183 30.09 12.92 -1.66
C SER A 183 29.86 13.29 -3.11
N CYS A 184 29.83 14.58 -3.42
CA CYS A 184 29.63 15.06 -4.79
C CYS A 184 30.33 16.40 -5.07
N SER A 185 30.61 16.66 -6.34
CA SER A 185 31.06 17.97 -6.82
C SER A 185 29.91 18.98 -6.84
N VAL A 186 30.23 20.26 -7.11
CA VAL A 186 29.21 21.31 -7.28
C VAL A 186 28.27 21.00 -8.44
N GLU A 187 28.80 20.49 -9.55
CA GLU A 187 28.06 20.17 -10.78
C GLU A 187 27.09 19.01 -10.53
N GLU A 188 27.57 17.96 -9.85
CA GLU A 188 26.74 16.82 -9.45
C GLU A 188 25.63 17.24 -8.48
N LEU A 189 25.95 18.07 -7.48
CA LEU A 189 24.95 18.59 -6.55
C LEU A 189 23.88 19.45 -7.26
N ARG A 190 24.29 20.33 -8.17
CA ARG A 190 23.36 21.13 -8.98
C ARG A 190 22.44 20.26 -9.84
N SER A 191 23.01 19.23 -10.48
CA SER A 191 22.24 18.26 -11.27
C SER A 191 21.22 17.52 -10.42
N LEU A 192 21.60 17.10 -9.20
CA LEU A 192 20.69 16.45 -8.25
C LEU A 192 19.54 17.37 -7.85
N VAL A 193 19.84 18.61 -7.45
CA VAL A 193 18.81 19.59 -7.05
C VAL A 193 17.85 19.88 -8.20
N TYR A 194 18.36 20.04 -9.42
CA TYR A 194 17.52 20.27 -10.60
C TYR A 194 16.55 19.11 -10.84
N LYS A 195 17.03 17.85 -10.78
CA LYS A 195 16.17 16.68 -10.95
C LYS A 195 15.11 16.54 -9.86
N VAL A 196 15.46 16.84 -8.61
CA VAL A 196 14.50 16.83 -7.50
C VAL A 196 13.42 17.90 -7.71
N GLN A 197 13.81 19.10 -8.15
CA GLN A 197 12.87 20.18 -8.44
C GLN A 197 11.94 19.86 -9.62
N GLU A 198 12.47 19.23 -10.66
CA GLU A 198 11.70 18.77 -11.82
C GLU A 198 10.66 17.72 -11.39
N ALA A 199 11.08 16.70 -10.62
CA ALA A 199 10.19 15.69 -10.08
C ALA A 199 9.09 16.31 -9.19
N ALA A 200 9.44 17.28 -8.33
CA ALA A 200 8.47 17.99 -7.50
C ALA A 200 7.43 18.75 -8.34
N ASN A 201 7.88 19.47 -9.37
CA ASN A 201 6.99 20.19 -10.29
C ASN A 201 6.04 19.24 -11.04
N ASP A 202 6.53 18.07 -11.46
CA ASP A 202 5.69 17.09 -12.15
C ASP A 202 4.64 16.48 -11.22
N VAL A 203 4.98 16.23 -9.95
CA VAL A 203 4.01 15.81 -8.93
C VAL A 203 2.96 16.91 -8.69
N GLU A 204 3.38 18.18 -8.58
CA GLU A 204 2.45 19.31 -8.41
C GLU A 204 1.49 19.47 -9.60
N LYS A 205 1.98 19.33 -10.84
CA LYS A 205 1.13 19.36 -12.04
C LYS A 205 0.10 18.24 -12.05
N LEU A 206 0.51 17.02 -11.68
CA LEU A 206 -0.40 15.88 -11.59
C LEU A 206 -1.48 16.13 -10.53
N ALA A 207 -1.09 16.58 -9.34
CA ALA A 207 -2.01 16.90 -8.26
C ALA A 207 -2.99 18.03 -8.63
N ALA A 208 -2.50 19.09 -9.29
CA ALA A 208 -3.34 20.18 -9.79
C ALA A 208 -4.28 19.72 -10.91
N GLY A 209 -3.83 18.84 -11.79
CA GLY A 209 -4.64 18.19 -12.83
C GLY A 209 -5.82 17.41 -12.26
N THR A 210 -5.60 16.66 -11.18
CA THR A 210 -6.65 15.92 -10.46
C THR A 210 -7.67 16.85 -9.81
N LEU A 211 -7.23 17.99 -9.23
CA LEU A 211 -8.13 19.01 -8.67
C LEU A 211 -8.97 19.73 -9.73
N SER A 212 -8.45 19.94 -10.94
CA SER A 212 -9.23 20.51 -12.04
C SER A 212 -10.34 19.58 -12.55
N GLN A 213 -10.17 18.25 -12.47
CA GLN A 213 -11.24 17.31 -12.81
C GLN A 213 -12.38 17.32 -11.77
N LEU A 214 -12.05 17.47 -10.48
CA LEU A 214 -13.04 17.56 -9.40
C LEU A 214 -13.89 18.84 -9.44
N ARG A 215 -13.39 19.93 -10.03
CA ARG A 215 -14.13 21.20 -10.15
C ARG A 215 -15.07 21.26 -11.35
N THR A 216 -14.86 20.40 -12.36
CA THR A 216 -15.74 20.33 -13.55
C THR A 216 -16.89 19.34 -13.41
N SER A 217 -16.96 18.61 -12.29
CA SER A 217 -18.02 17.64 -11.98
C SER A 217 -18.99 18.09 -10.89
N LEU A 218 -19.02 19.39 -10.57
CA LEU A 218 -20.04 20.02 -9.71
C LEU A 218 -21.03 20.82 -10.56
#